data_AF-R6MN05-F1
#
_entry.id   AF-R6MN05-F1
#
_cell.length_a   1.000
_cell.length_b   1.000
_cell.length_c   1.000
_cell.angle_alpha   90.00
_cell.angle_beta   90.00
_cell.angle_gamma   90.00
#
_symmetry.space_group_name_H-M   'P 1'
#
loop_
_entity.id
_entity.type
_entity.pdbx_description
1 polymer ?
#
loop_
_entity_poly.entity_id
_entity_poly.type
_entity_poly.pdbx_seq_one_letter_code
_entity_poly.pdbx_strand_id
1 'polypeptide(L)'
;MKLWAIAILCAFVFLVCFLVDLLLRKLFPKEKIEKSKQVVHLPRRQAIFGIILTFAAIVVFVRFLPQKMDVPLLLGGIAALLIGAGLLINYCSFSIYYDDETFLYRDLRHKKTLYHYSQIRGQRSLLTRSGVNTELFVGGESLQLYSAMQGLDAFLNKAFFRWCSAKGIDPDSVENNPRMLTYFPDPDAPEPKA
;
A
#
# COMPACT_ATOMS: atom_id res chain seq x y z
N MET A 1 -34.71 -0.85 -31.14
CA MET A 1 -33.60 0.07 -30.80
C MET A 1 -32.96 -0.15 -29.42
N LYS A 2 -33.38 -1.13 -28.60
CA LYS A 2 -32.89 -1.25 -27.20
C LYS A 2 -31.74 -2.27 -26.98
N LEU A 3 -31.71 -3.39 -27.70
CA LEU A 3 -30.72 -4.46 -27.50
C LEU A 3 -29.30 -4.08 -27.97
N TRP A 4 -29.18 -3.44 -29.14
CA TRP A 4 -27.88 -3.01 -29.68
C TRP A 4 -27.20 -1.94 -28.82
N ALA A 5 -27.96 -1.01 -28.25
CA ALA A 5 -27.43 -0.01 -27.33
C ALA A 5 -26.93 -0.63 -26.02
N ILE A 6 -27.64 -1.64 -25.49
CA ILE A 6 -27.21 -2.40 -24.31
C ILE A 6 -25.94 -3.21 -24.62
N ALA A 7 -25.87 -3.86 -25.79
CA ALA A 7 -24.70 -4.62 -26.21
C ALA A 7 -23.46 -3.72 -26.35
N ILE A 8 -23.61 -2.52 -26.92
CA ILE A 8 -22.54 -1.52 -27.03
C ILE A 8 -22.08 -1.06 -25.64
N LEU A 9 -23.02 -0.78 -24.73
CA LEU A 9 -22.69 -0.40 -23.36
C LEU A 9 -21.93 -1.52 -22.64
N CYS A 10 -22.39 -2.77 -22.74
CA CYS A 10 -21.70 -3.92 -22.15
C CYS A 10 -20.29 -4.09 -22.73
N ALA A 11 -20.14 -4.04 -24.06
CA ALA A 11 -18.83 -4.13 -24.72
C ALA A 11 -17.89 -3.02 -24.26
N PHE A 12 -18.40 -1.79 -24.07
CA PHE A 12 -17.62 -0.68 -23.54
C PHE A 12 -17.20 -0.90 -22.09
N VAL A 13 -18.09 -1.39 -21.22
CA VAL A 13 -17.73 -1.71 -19.83
C VAL A 13 -16.66 -2.80 -19.79
N PHE A 14 -16.80 -3.87 -20.58
CA PHE A 14 -15.79 -4.93 -20.67
C PHE A 14 -14.46 -4.40 -21.20
N LEU A 15 -14.47 -3.51 -22.20
CA LEU A 15 -13.27 -2.86 -22.72
C LEU A 15 -12.59 -2.01 -21.64
N VAL A 16 -13.34 -1.20 -20.90
CA VAL A 16 -12.80 -0.39 -19.80
C VAL A 16 -12.22 -1.28 -18.70
N CYS A 17 -12.93 -2.33 -18.29
CA CYS A 17 -12.42 -3.30 -17.31
C CYS A 17 -11.14 -3.98 -17.82
N PHE A 18 -11.09 -4.38 -19.09
CA PHE A 18 -9.91 -4.98 -19.72
C PHE A 18 -8.74 -4.01 -19.79
N LEU A 19 -8.98 -2.74 -20.15
CA LEU A 19 -7.96 -1.70 -20.19
C LEU A 19 -7.45 -1.40 -18.79
N VAL A 20 -8.32 -1.33 -17.79
CA VAL A 20 -7.93 -1.17 -16.38
C VAL A 20 -7.09 -2.37 -15.94
N ASP A 21 -7.52 -3.61 -16.22
CA ASP A 21 -6.74 -4.81 -15.88
C ASP A 21 -5.39 -4.84 -16.61
N LEU A 22 -5.33 -4.41 -17.88
CA LEU A 22 -4.09 -4.31 -18.64
C LEU A 22 -3.17 -3.22 -18.06
N LEU A 23 -3.73 -2.06 -17.70
CA LEU A 23 -3.00 -0.97 -17.07
C LEU A 23 -2.46 -1.41 -15.72
N LEU A 24 -3.28 -2.08 -14.91
CA LEU A 24 -2.89 -2.65 -13.63
C LEU A 24 -1.82 -3.73 -13.83
N ARG A 25 -1.92 -4.64 -14.80
CA ARG A 25 -0.87 -5.64 -15.03
C ARG A 25 0.45 -5.01 -15.49
N LYS A 26 0.38 -3.96 -16.33
CA LYS A 26 1.56 -3.26 -16.84
C LYS A 26 2.21 -2.37 -15.78
N LEU A 27 1.40 -1.72 -14.95
CA LEU A 27 1.87 -0.95 -13.80
C LEU A 27 2.36 -1.88 -12.69
N PHE A 28 1.72 -3.03 -12.47
CA PHE A 28 2.00 -3.99 -11.41
C PHE A 28 2.48 -5.36 -11.98
N PRO A 29 3.67 -5.44 -12.61
CA PRO A 29 4.21 -6.70 -13.10
C PRO A 29 4.53 -7.61 -11.92
N LYS A 30 3.97 -8.83 -11.91
CA LYS A 30 4.09 -9.74 -10.77
C LYS A 30 5.45 -10.42 -10.70
N GLU A 31 6.14 -10.29 -9.57
CA GLU A 31 7.41 -10.97 -9.30
C GLU A 31 7.24 -12.26 -8.48
N LYS A 32 8.29 -13.10 -8.43
CA LYS A 32 8.24 -14.39 -7.74
C LYS A 32 7.94 -14.26 -6.24
N ILE A 33 8.39 -13.18 -5.60
CA ILE A 33 8.12 -12.90 -4.17
C ILE A 33 6.66 -12.48 -3.93
N GLU A 34 5.96 -11.95 -4.94
CA GLU A 34 4.51 -11.70 -4.86
C GLU A 34 3.65 -12.98 -4.84
N LYS A 35 4.27 -14.16 -4.97
CA LYS A 35 3.61 -15.45 -4.69
C LYS A 35 3.59 -15.78 -3.19
N SER A 36 4.42 -15.13 -2.38
CA SER A 36 4.30 -15.19 -0.92
C SER A 36 2.95 -14.57 -0.52
N LYS A 37 2.14 -15.31 0.24
CA LYS A 37 0.81 -14.87 0.69
C LYS A 37 0.89 -13.75 1.75
N GLN A 38 2.09 -13.39 2.20
CA GLN A 38 2.29 -12.44 3.28
C GLN A 38 2.65 -11.06 2.72
N VAL A 39 1.80 -10.09 3.06
CA VAL A 39 1.79 -8.78 2.42
C VAL A 39 1.40 -7.69 3.42
N VAL A 40 2.05 -6.54 3.28
CA VAL A 40 1.63 -5.28 3.91
C VAL A 40 1.06 -4.35 2.85
N HIS A 41 -0.12 -3.80 3.13
CA HIS A 41 -0.76 -2.79 2.29
C HIS A 41 -1.12 -1.55 3.10
N LEU A 42 -1.39 -0.46 2.37
CA LEU A 42 -2.03 0.72 2.95
C LEU A 42 -3.38 0.38 3.60
N PRO A 43 -3.92 1.26 4.45
CA PRO A 43 -5.16 0.99 5.17
C PRO A 43 -6.32 0.69 4.20
N ARG A 44 -7.04 -0.43 4.42
CA ARG A 44 -8.20 -0.84 3.59
C ARG A 44 -9.24 0.25 3.42
N ARG A 45 -9.38 1.11 4.43
CA ARG A 45 -10.29 2.25 4.41
C ARG A 45 -10.00 3.16 3.22
N GLN A 46 -8.74 3.38 2.84
CA GLN A 46 -8.40 4.20 1.67
C GLN A 46 -8.94 3.58 0.37
N ALA A 47 -8.78 2.27 0.19
CA ALA A 47 -9.36 1.57 -0.97
C ALA A 47 -10.89 1.64 -0.97
N ILE A 48 -11.52 1.42 0.18
CA ILE A 48 -12.99 1.48 0.31
C ILE A 48 -13.50 2.88 -0.04
N PHE A 49 -12.90 3.94 0.52
CA PHE A 49 -13.27 5.31 0.19
C PHE A 49 -13.01 5.64 -1.29
N GLY A 50 -11.89 5.18 -1.85
CA GLY A 50 -11.58 5.33 -3.27
C GLY A 50 -12.64 4.69 -4.18
N ILE A 51 -13.06 3.45 -3.87
CA ILE A 51 -14.14 2.76 -4.61
C ILE A 51 -15.45 3.52 -4.47
N ILE A 52 -15.87 3.87 -3.25
CA ILE A 52 -17.14 4.55 -2.99
C ILE A 52 -17.19 5.89 -3.73
N LEU A 53 -16.13 6.70 -3.64
CA LEU A 53 -16.07 8.02 -4.26
C LEU A 53 -16.09 7.92 -5.79
N THR A 54 -15.31 7.00 -6.35
CA THR A 54 -15.27 6.76 -7.81
C THR A 54 -16.64 6.28 -8.31
N PHE A 55 -17.25 5.33 -7.61
CA PHE A 55 -18.56 4.79 -7.98
C PHE A 55 -19.66 5.85 -7.88
N ALA A 56 -19.70 6.62 -6.79
CA ALA A 56 -20.64 7.71 -6.62
C ALA A 56 -20.54 8.73 -7.76
N ALA A 57 -19.31 9.12 -8.13
CA ALA A 57 -19.09 10.04 -9.24
C ALA A 57 -19.58 9.46 -10.57
N ILE A 58 -19.29 8.18 -10.87
CA ILE A 58 -19.80 7.50 -12.07
C ILE A 58 -21.33 7.50 -12.09
N VAL A 59 -22.00 7.22 -10.97
CA VAL A 59 -23.47 7.23 -10.90
C VAL A 59 -24.04 8.62 -11.18
N VAL A 60 -23.43 9.67 -10.63
CA VAL A 60 -23.81 11.07 -10.93
C VAL A 60 -23.64 11.35 -12.42
N PHE A 61 -22.50 10.99 -13.00
CA PHE A 61 -22.27 11.18 -14.43
C PHE A 61 -23.30 10.43 -15.27
N VAL A 62 -23.52 9.14 -15.05
CA VAL A 62 -24.49 8.34 -15.84
C VAL A 62 -25.91 8.90 -15.74
N ARG A 63 -26.32 9.37 -14.56
CA ARG A 63 -27.68 9.87 -14.33
C ARG A 63 -27.91 11.27 -14.91
N PHE A 64 -26.89 12.13 -14.85
CA PHE A 64 -27.05 13.55 -15.17
C PHE A 64 -26.36 14.00 -16.46
N LEU A 65 -25.49 13.19 -17.09
CA LEU A 65 -24.97 13.43 -18.46
C LEU A 65 -26.05 13.60 -19.54
N PRO A 66 -27.16 12.81 -19.54
CA PRO A 66 -28.21 12.95 -20.55
C PRO A 66 -29.06 14.22 -20.33
N GLN A 67 -28.96 14.83 -19.15
CA GLN A 67 -29.61 16.08 -18.81
C GLN A 67 -28.58 17.22 -18.89
N LYS A 68 -29.02 18.48 -18.96
CA LYS A 68 -28.07 19.59 -18.84
C LYS A 68 -27.50 19.58 -17.42
N MET A 69 -26.24 19.21 -17.29
CA MET A 69 -25.54 19.17 -16.01
C MET A 69 -25.02 20.56 -15.65
N ASP A 70 -25.37 21.06 -14.47
CA ASP A 70 -24.88 22.35 -14.00
C ASP A 70 -23.36 22.30 -13.79
N VAL A 71 -22.67 23.41 -14.09
CA VAL A 71 -21.20 23.53 -13.99
C VAL A 71 -20.64 23.07 -12.64
N PRO A 72 -21.26 23.38 -11.47
CA PRO A 72 -20.78 22.90 -10.18
C PRO A 72 -20.85 21.38 -10.04
N LEU A 73 -21.91 20.74 -10.56
CA LEU A 73 -22.08 19.29 -10.49
C LEU A 73 -21.05 18.58 -11.36
N LEU A 74 -20.71 19.16 -12.51
CA LEU A 74 -19.67 18.66 -13.40
C LEU A 74 -18.28 18.75 -12.75
N LEU A 75 -17.93 19.91 -12.20
CA LEU A 75 -16.65 20.09 -11.50
C LEU A 75 -16.53 19.18 -10.28
N GLY A 76 -17.59 19.09 -9.46
CA GLY A 76 -17.64 18.20 -8.31
C GLY A 76 -17.48 16.73 -8.68
N GLY A 77 -18.15 16.29 -9.76
CA GLY A 77 -18.01 14.93 -10.30
C GLY A 77 -16.58 14.62 -10.76
N ILE A 78 -15.95 15.55 -11.49
CA ILE A 78 -14.56 15.38 -11.94
C ILE A 78 -13.61 15.32 -10.73
N ALA A 79 -13.76 16.23 -9.77
CA ALA A 79 -12.95 16.23 -8.56
C ALA A 79 -13.09 14.91 -7.78
N ALA A 80 -14.32 14.42 -7.62
CA ALA A 80 -14.59 13.13 -6.97
C ALA A 80 -13.97 11.95 -7.73
N LEU A 81 -14.02 11.92 -9.06
CA LEU A 81 -13.33 10.91 -9.86
C LEU A 81 -11.81 10.96 -9.67
N LEU A 82 -11.21 12.14 -9.74
CA LEU A 82 -9.76 12.31 -9.61
C LEU A 82 -9.26 11.90 -8.22
N ILE A 83 -9.97 12.33 -7.17
CA ILE A 83 -9.64 11.96 -5.78
C ILE A 83 -9.83 10.45 -5.59
N GLY A 84 -10.92 9.88 -6.10
CA GLY A 84 -11.24 8.46 -5.95
C GLY A 84 -10.20 7.57 -6.64
N ALA A 85 -9.86 7.90 -7.89
CA ALA A 85 -8.80 7.25 -8.64
C ALA A 85 -7.43 7.43 -7.97
N GLY A 86 -7.12 8.64 -7.48
CA GLY A 86 -5.88 8.92 -6.77
C GLY A 86 -5.70 8.07 -5.50
N LEU A 87 -6.76 7.92 -4.70
CA LEU A 87 -6.76 7.05 -3.52
C LEU A 87 -6.51 5.58 -3.89
N LEU A 88 -7.11 5.10 -4.99
CA LEU A 88 -6.92 3.73 -5.46
C LEU A 88 -5.51 3.50 -6.01
N ILE A 89 -4.99 4.44 -6.80
CA ILE A 89 -3.62 4.38 -7.31
C ILE A 89 -2.63 4.37 -6.15
N ASN A 90 -2.82 5.25 -5.16
CA ASN A 90 -1.98 5.28 -3.96
C ASN A 90 -2.02 3.94 -3.20
N TYR A 91 -3.22 3.43 -2.94
CA TYR A 91 -3.43 2.15 -2.26
C TYR A 91 -2.72 0.98 -2.99
N CYS A 92 -2.88 0.89 -4.31
CA CYS A 92 -2.26 -0.17 -5.10
C CYS A 92 -0.74 -0.01 -5.23
N SER A 93 -0.23 1.23 -5.18
CA SER A 93 1.19 1.50 -5.40
C SER A 93 2.08 1.07 -4.25
N PHE A 94 1.61 1.20 -3.01
CA PHE A 94 2.37 0.81 -1.83
C PHE A 94 2.13 -0.66 -1.47
N SER A 95 3.21 -1.44 -1.42
CA SER A 95 3.14 -2.82 -0.91
C SER A 95 4.48 -3.29 -0.38
N ILE A 96 4.44 -4.10 0.67
CA ILE A 96 5.60 -4.84 1.16
C ILE A 96 5.27 -6.31 1.06
N TYR A 97 5.94 -7.01 0.16
CA TYR A 97 5.87 -8.47 0.10
C TYR A 97 7.03 -9.01 0.90
N TYR A 98 6.81 -10.01 1.74
CA TYR A 98 7.87 -10.54 2.57
C TYR A 98 7.82 -12.06 2.63
N ASP A 99 8.99 -12.68 2.74
CA ASP A 99 9.15 -14.12 2.85
C ASP A 99 9.95 -14.48 4.11
N ASP A 100 10.79 -15.50 4.05
CA ASP A 100 11.60 -15.95 5.19
C ASP A 100 13.00 -15.34 5.23
N GLU A 101 13.51 -14.79 4.11
CA GLU A 101 14.87 -14.27 4.01
C GLU A 101 14.92 -12.80 3.60
N THR A 102 13.92 -12.33 2.86
CA THR A 102 13.88 -11.02 2.23
C THR A 102 12.49 -10.39 2.29
N PHE A 103 12.46 -9.09 2.01
CA PHE A 103 11.23 -8.38 1.73
C PHE A 103 11.41 -7.43 0.55
N LEU A 104 10.40 -7.40 -0.31
CA LEU A 104 10.30 -6.51 -1.45
C LEU A 104 9.46 -5.32 -1.06
N TYR A 105 10.10 -4.15 -1.05
CA TYR A 105 9.44 -2.87 -0.86
C TYR A 105 9.06 -2.26 -2.20
N ARG A 106 7.82 -1.79 -2.30
CA ARG A 106 7.30 -1.08 -3.47
C ARG A 106 6.63 0.22 -3.03
N ASP A 107 7.04 1.31 -3.68
CA ASP A 107 6.49 2.65 -3.47
C ASP A 107 5.74 3.19 -4.71
N LEU A 108 5.05 4.32 -4.54
CA LEU A 108 4.37 5.15 -5.55
C LEU A 108 5.18 5.36 -6.83
N ARG A 109 6.50 5.52 -6.72
CA ARG A 109 7.38 5.67 -7.90
C ARG A 109 7.66 4.36 -8.65
N HIS A 110 6.99 3.28 -8.28
CA HIS A 110 7.18 1.94 -8.86
C HIS A 110 8.61 1.41 -8.74
N LYS A 111 9.44 2.02 -7.88
CA LYS A 111 10.74 1.48 -7.50
C LYS A 111 10.47 0.25 -6.65
N LYS A 112 10.85 -0.91 -7.16
CA LYS A 112 10.88 -2.15 -6.41
C LYS A 112 12.29 -2.33 -5.89
N THR A 113 12.43 -2.37 -4.58
CA THR A 113 13.73 -2.63 -3.95
C THR A 113 13.60 -3.88 -3.10
N LEU A 114 14.46 -4.85 -3.37
CA LEU A 114 14.57 -6.07 -2.58
C LEU A 114 15.56 -5.84 -1.45
N TYR A 115 15.15 -6.14 -0.23
CA TYR A 115 15.96 -5.99 0.98
C TYR A 115 16.10 -7.33 1.70
N HIS A 116 17.28 -7.58 2.24
CA HIS A 116 17.50 -8.65 3.21
C HIS A 116 17.22 -8.14 4.62
N TYR A 117 16.71 -9.01 5.50
CA TYR A 117 16.47 -8.62 6.89
C TYR A 117 17.74 -8.16 7.60
N SER A 118 18.91 -8.71 7.27
CA SER A 118 20.21 -8.29 7.81
C SER A 118 20.59 -6.84 7.48
N GLN A 119 19.97 -6.24 6.46
CA GLN A 119 20.22 -4.85 6.07
C GLN A 119 19.43 -3.84 6.89
N ILE A 120 18.53 -4.29 7.78
CA ILE A 120 17.83 -3.40 8.72
C ILE A 120 18.86 -2.87 9.71
N ARG A 121 19.00 -1.54 9.75
CA ARG A 121 19.91 -0.84 10.66
C ARG A 121 19.24 -0.47 11.98
N GLY A 122 17.94 -0.20 11.93
CA GLY A 122 17.21 0.24 13.10
C GLY A 122 15.87 0.86 12.75
N GLN A 123 15.25 1.47 13.75
CA GLN A 123 13.92 2.02 13.65
C GLN A 123 13.77 3.28 14.51
N ARG A 124 12.92 4.21 14.05
CA ARG A 124 12.39 5.30 14.88
C ARG A 124 10.86 5.30 14.84
N SER A 125 10.24 5.17 16.01
CA SER A 125 8.78 5.25 16.16
C SER A 125 8.38 6.61 16.75
N LEU A 126 7.45 7.29 16.09
CA LEU A 126 6.90 8.57 16.50
C LEU A 126 5.39 8.43 16.74
N LEU A 127 4.94 8.80 17.93
CA LEU A 127 3.52 8.87 18.22
C LEU A 127 2.92 10.14 17.62
N THR A 128 1.89 9.98 16.79
CA THR A 128 1.13 11.08 16.19
C THR A 128 -0.33 11.01 16.60
N ARG A 129 -1.11 12.07 16.33
CA ARG A 129 -2.56 12.09 16.58
C ARG A 129 -3.31 10.97 15.85
N SER A 130 -2.78 10.47 14.73
CA SER A 130 -3.41 9.45 13.90
C SER A 130 -2.93 8.04 14.19
N GLY A 131 -1.98 7.86 15.11
CA GLY A 131 -1.38 6.57 15.44
C GLY A 131 0.15 6.64 15.51
N VAL A 132 0.80 5.48 15.45
CA VAL A 132 2.26 5.39 15.47
C VAL A 132 2.78 5.43 14.03
N ASN A 133 3.72 6.32 13.78
CA ASN A 133 4.48 6.38 12.54
C ASN A 133 5.86 5.81 12.80
N THR A 134 6.24 4.80 12.02
CA THR A 134 7.48 4.07 12.15
C THR A 134 8.35 4.34 10.93
N GLU A 135 9.54 4.88 11.15
CA GLU A 135 10.57 4.96 10.13
C GLU A 135 11.52 3.77 10.31
N LEU A 136 11.57 2.89 9.32
CA LEU A 136 12.44 1.71 9.30
C LEU A 136 13.66 1.99 8.42
N PHE A 137 14.85 1.94 8.99
CA PHE A 137 16.10 2.21 8.28
C PHE A 137 16.68 0.92 7.70
N VAL A 138 16.82 0.85 6.39
CA VAL A 138 17.23 -0.37 5.68
C VAL A 138 18.24 -0.02 4.60
N GLY A 139 19.44 -0.60 4.68
CA GLY A 139 20.55 -0.22 3.80
C GLY A 139 20.78 1.30 3.85
N GLY A 140 20.79 1.96 2.69
CA GLY A 140 20.93 3.42 2.58
C GLY A 140 19.62 4.21 2.57
N GLU A 141 18.46 3.56 2.67
CA GLU A 141 17.14 4.21 2.57
C GLU A 141 16.38 4.13 3.91
N SER A 142 15.32 4.94 4.05
CA SER A 142 14.36 4.85 5.13
C SER A 142 12.94 4.63 4.58
N LEU A 143 12.22 3.70 5.20
CA LEU A 143 10.87 3.32 4.81
C LEU A 143 9.88 3.87 5.83
N GLN A 144 8.88 4.64 5.35
CA GLN A 144 7.83 5.16 6.22
C GLN A 144 6.68 4.16 6.32
N LEU A 145 6.43 3.69 7.53
CA LEU A 145 5.40 2.73 7.90
C LEU A 145 4.44 3.40 8.89
N TYR A 146 3.16 3.05 8.83
CA TYR A 146 2.14 3.66 9.70
C TYR A 146 1.29 2.57 10.33
N SER A 147 0.89 2.74 11.60
CA SER A 147 0.15 1.73 12.36
C SER A 147 -1.18 1.29 11.74
N ALA A 148 -1.77 2.11 10.86
CA ALA A 148 -3.00 1.77 10.15
C ALA A 148 -2.79 0.82 8.95
N MET A 149 -1.54 0.54 8.57
CA MET A 149 -1.21 -0.39 7.48
C MET A 149 -1.64 -1.82 7.83
N GLN A 150 -2.20 -2.51 6.85
CA GLN A 150 -2.67 -3.88 7.04
C GLN A 150 -1.48 -4.83 7.05
N GLY A 151 -1.38 -5.69 8.07
CA GLY A 151 -0.31 -6.70 8.16
C GLY A 151 1.04 -6.16 8.63
N LEU A 152 1.13 -4.89 9.03
CA LEU A 152 2.37 -4.26 9.48
C LEU A 152 2.94 -4.95 10.73
N ASP A 153 2.11 -5.24 11.73
CA ASP A 153 2.54 -5.93 12.96
C ASP A 153 3.18 -7.28 12.66
N ALA A 154 2.52 -8.08 11.81
CA ALA A 154 3.01 -9.39 11.41
C ALA A 154 4.33 -9.29 10.64
N PHE A 155 4.46 -8.28 9.77
CA PHE A 155 5.69 -8.00 9.05
C PHE A 155 6.83 -7.61 10.00
N LEU A 156 6.62 -6.62 10.88
CA LEU A 156 7.67 -6.12 11.78
C LEU A 156 8.13 -7.20 12.75
N ASN A 157 7.19 -7.97 13.29
CA ASN A 157 7.48 -9.11 14.16
C ASN A 157 8.34 -10.16 13.43
N LYS A 158 7.95 -10.55 12.21
CA LYS A 158 8.75 -11.49 11.40
C LYS A 158 10.13 -10.93 11.06
N ALA A 159 10.17 -9.68 10.63
CA ALA A 159 11.41 -9.00 10.26
C ALA A 159 12.38 -8.91 11.45
N PHE A 160 11.87 -8.66 12.65
CA PHE A 160 12.64 -8.62 13.89
C PHE A 160 13.31 -9.96 14.19
N PHE A 161 12.55 -11.06 14.21
CA PHE A 161 13.13 -12.39 14.48
C PHE A 161 14.14 -12.82 13.41
N ARG A 162 13.87 -12.50 12.13
CA ARG A 162 14.81 -12.80 11.04
C ARG A 162 16.08 -11.94 11.12
N TRP A 163 15.95 -10.68 11.52
CA TRP A 163 17.09 -9.79 11.76
C TRP A 163 17.96 -10.26 12.94
N CYS A 164 17.34 -10.61 14.08
CA CYS A 164 18.02 -11.22 15.23
C CYS A 164 18.77 -12.49 14.81
N SER A 165 18.10 -13.40 14.10
CA SER A 165 18.70 -14.64 13.60
C SER A 165 19.86 -14.39 12.64
N ALA A 166 19.77 -13.40 11.76
CA ALA A 166 20.84 -13.07 10.81
C ALA A 166 22.06 -12.43 11.48
N LYS A 167 21.86 -11.72 12.59
CA LYS A 167 22.94 -11.10 13.38
C LYS A 167 23.44 -11.98 14.53
N GLY A 168 22.79 -13.09 14.83
CA GLY A 168 23.10 -13.95 15.97
C GLY A 168 22.75 -13.29 17.33
N ILE A 169 21.78 -12.39 17.35
CA ILE A 169 21.33 -11.68 18.55
C ILE A 169 20.16 -12.45 19.18
N ASP A 170 20.19 -12.62 20.50
CA ASP A 170 19.04 -13.13 21.25
C ASP A 170 17.86 -12.13 21.17
N PRO A 171 16.69 -12.49 20.62
CA PRO A 171 15.53 -11.59 20.54
C PRO A 171 15.11 -11.00 21.88
N ASP A 172 15.31 -11.73 22.97
CA ASP A 172 14.93 -11.30 24.33
C ASP A 172 15.92 -10.29 24.93
N SER A 173 17.11 -10.15 24.35
CA SER A 173 18.12 -9.16 24.75
C SER A 173 17.87 -7.76 24.20
N VAL A 174 16.97 -7.62 23.22
CA VAL A 174 16.66 -6.35 22.57
C VAL A 174 15.42 -5.75 23.19
N GLU A 175 15.55 -4.54 23.74
CA GLU A 175 14.40 -3.81 24.25
C GLU A 175 13.42 -3.50 23.10
N ASN A 176 12.24 -4.12 23.17
CA ASN A 176 11.18 -3.92 22.19
C ASN A 176 9.88 -3.48 22.89
N ASN A 177 9.04 -2.76 22.15
CA ASN A 177 7.70 -2.38 22.56
C ASN A 177 6.73 -2.57 21.38
N PRO A 178 6.21 -3.80 21.19
CA PRO A 178 5.30 -4.12 20.10
C PRO A 178 4.04 -3.25 20.06
N ARG A 179 3.56 -2.77 21.22
CA ARG A 179 2.39 -1.87 21.29
C ARG A 179 2.65 -0.51 20.67
N MET A 180 3.91 -0.07 20.68
CA MET A 180 4.39 1.16 20.03
C MET A 180 5.04 0.88 18.68
N LEU A 181 4.82 -0.31 18.12
CA LEU A 181 5.46 -0.80 16.89
C LEU A 181 6.99 -0.78 16.93
N THR A 182 7.63 -0.61 18.10
CA THR A 182 9.08 -0.49 18.21
C THR A 182 9.69 -1.87 18.37
N TYR A 183 10.38 -2.36 17.34
CA TYR A 183 11.02 -3.68 17.35
C TYR A 183 12.54 -3.59 17.28
N PHE A 184 13.07 -2.64 16.49
CA PHE A 184 14.50 -2.49 16.27
C PHE A 184 15.08 -1.34 17.12
N PRO A 185 16.38 -1.39 17.48
CA PRO A 185 17.05 -0.28 18.15
C PRO A 185 17.10 0.97 17.27
N ASP A 186 17.44 2.12 17.86
CA ASP A 186 17.69 3.34 17.10
C ASP A 186 18.85 3.11 16.11
N PRO A 187 18.78 3.57 14.85
CA PRO A 187 19.84 3.38 13.86
C PRO A 187 21.20 3.95 14.26
N ASP A 188 21.24 4.92 15.18
CA ASP A 188 22.47 5.55 15.68
C ASP A 188 22.94 4.93 17.01
N ALA A 189 22.19 3.96 17.57
CA ALA A 189 22.59 3.24 18.76
C ALA A 189 23.62 2.14 18.45
N PRO A 190 24.53 1.79 19.38
CA PRO A 190 25.40 0.64 19.21
C PRO A 190 24.56 -0.64 19.08
N GLU A 191 24.93 -1.50 18.11
CA GLU A 191 24.22 -2.76 17.90
C GLU A 191 24.23 -3.63 19.18
N PRO A 192 23.12 -4.31 19.50
CA PRO A 192 23.08 -5.25 20.62
C PRO A 192 24.16 -6.31 20.43
N LYS A 193 24.87 -6.63 21.51
CA LYS A 193 25.89 -7.68 21.49
C LYS A 193 25.19 -9.05 21.49
N ALA A 194 25.72 -9.96 20.67
CA ALA A 194 25.38 -11.38 20.71
C ALA A 194 25.79 -12.02 22.05
#